data_AF-A0A954G577-F1
#
_entry.id   AF-A0A954G577-F1
#
_cell.length_a   1.000
_cell.length_b   1.000
_cell.length_c   1.000
_cell.angle_alpha   90.00
_cell.angle_beta   90.00
_cell.angle_gamma   90.00
#
_symmetry.space_group_name_H-M   'P 1'
#
loop_
_entity.id
_entity.type
_entity.pdbx_description
1 polymer ?
#
loop_
_entity_poly.entity_id
_entity_poly.type
_entity_poly.pdbx_seq_one_letter_code
_entity_poly.pdbx_strand_id
1 'polypeptide(L)'
;MSVDSYPETLESQHPESEQRSYREMFSMGWPQLVTCLWFALLFFYFGNVHIFYSDIWGHVSYGEWIVAHQSLPVYDPFLSLAEGVKSIDAAWLSQVFFAKVYEAFGVRGLSHIFALTVFTTHVLFWLAFYLKTGRVGISTLASFLLVVISSSRIAIIRPEIFGTLCVAMVLVIMAWSEKYDVWDRLVHSDENTRNSGKKAPWPLLLALYLGIPLIFLAWANLHGSFVVGLAILGLQFLGRVLEVGWRTRSLVEVCRDPWVRRWLVVTE
;
A
#
# COMPACT_ATOMS: atom_id res chain seq x y z
N MET A 1 -1.16 -51.09 -67.00
CA MET A 1 0.18 -50.45 -67.11
C MET A 1 -0.06 -49.10 -67.78
N SER A 2 0.23 -47.93 -67.25
CA SER A 2 0.93 -47.43 -66.04
C SER A 2 0.00 -46.37 -65.39
N VAL A 3 -0.16 -46.32 -64.07
CA VAL A 3 0.67 -45.56 -63.12
C VAL A 3 0.97 -44.14 -63.62
N ASP A 4 0.32 -43.15 -63.01
CA ASP A 4 1.00 -41.99 -62.43
C ASP A 4 0.14 -41.38 -61.32
N SER A 5 0.56 -41.72 -60.11
CA SER A 5 0.15 -41.20 -58.81
C SER A 5 0.90 -39.91 -58.53
N TYR A 6 0.19 -38.79 -58.34
CA TYR A 6 0.73 -37.63 -57.65
C TYR A 6 0.28 -37.68 -56.18
N PRO A 7 1.21 -37.53 -55.22
CA PRO A 7 0.91 -37.70 -53.80
C PRO A 7 0.14 -36.49 -53.26
N GLU A 8 -0.92 -36.77 -52.51
CA GLU A 8 -1.50 -35.83 -51.55
C GLU A 8 -0.37 -35.34 -50.62
N THR A 9 -0.02 -34.07 -50.72
CA THR A 9 0.76 -33.41 -49.68
C THR A 9 -0.13 -33.32 -48.45
N LEU A 10 0.08 -34.25 -47.52
CA LEU A 10 -0.38 -34.16 -46.15
C LEU A 10 0.14 -32.83 -45.57
N GLU A 11 -0.71 -31.81 -45.54
CA GLU A 11 -0.51 -30.65 -44.68
C GLU A 11 -0.37 -31.17 -43.25
N SER A 12 0.85 -31.09 -42.73
CA SER A 12 1.11 -31.27 -41.31
C SER A 12 0.35 -30.18 -40.56
N GLN A 13 -0.77 -30.53 -39.95
CA GLN A 13 -1.38 -29.74 -38.89
C GLN A 13 -0.40 -29.72 -37.71
N HIS A 14 0.55 -28.79 -37.74
CA HIS A 14 1.30 -28.41 -36.57
C HIS A 14 0.32 -27.74 -35.59
N PRO A 15 0.31 -28.11 -34.30
CA PRO A 15 -0.49 -27.42 -33.32
C PRO A 15 0.04 -25.99 -33.20
N GLU A 16 -0.77 -24.99 -33.55
CA GLU A 16 -0.53 -23.57 -33.30
C GLU A 16 -0.65 -23.27 -31.79
N SER A 17 0.15 -23.95 -30.96
CA SER A 17 0.27 -23.68 -29.53
C SER A 17 1.57 -22.94 -29.25
N GLU A 18 1.41 -21.68 -28.84
CA GLU A 18 2.35 -20.93 -27.98
C GLU A 18 3.68 -20.45 -28.57
N GLN A 19 3.66 -19.70 -29.68
CA GLN A 19 4.69 -18.68 -29.91
C GLN A 19 4.08 -17.28 -29.72
N ARG A 20 3.81 -16.93 -28.46
CA ARG A 20 3.57 -15.53 -28.09
C ARG A 20 4.87 -14.77 -28.39
N SER A 21 4.90 -14.01 -29.47
CA SER A 21 6.10 -13.30 -29.93
C SER A 21 6.64 -12.47 -28.77
N TYR A 22 7.92 -12.63 -28.42
CA TYR A 22 8.56 -11.86 -27.34
C TYR A 22 8.34 -10.34 -27.50
N ARG A 23 8.15 -9.87 -28.74
CA ARG A 23 7.79 -8.47 -29.05
C ARG A 23 6.46 -8.02 -28.45
N GLU A 24 5.46 -8.88 -28.37
CA GLU A 24 4.17 -8.58 -27.73
C GLU A 24 4.26 -8.66 -26.20
N MET A 25 5.19 -9.46 -25.67
CA MET A 25 5.44 -9.55 -24.23
C MET A 25 6.18 -8.32 -23.68
N PHE A 26 6.99 -7.66 -24.52
CA PHE A 26 7.73 -6.44 -24.18
C PHE A 26 7.17 -5.14 -24.79
N SER A 27 6.04 -5.18 -25.50
CA SER A 27 5.42 -3.96 -26.01
C SER A 27 4.75 -3.21 -24.86
N MET A 28 5.43 -2.20 -24.33
CA MET A 28 4.82 -1.27 -23.37
C MET A 28 3.72 -0.49 -24.08
N GLY A 29 2.47 -0.70 -23.65
CA GLY A 29 1.36 0.13 -24.08
C GLY A 29 1.55 1.59 -23.66
N TRP A 30 0.83 2.49 -24.33
CA TRP A 30 0.77 3.91 -23.96
C TRP A 30 0.51 4.17 -22.46
N PRO A 31 -0.39 3.45 -21.77
CA PRO A 31 -0.61 3.64 -20.34
C PRO A 31 0.63 3.39 -19.48
N GLN A 32 1.45 2.40 -19.85
CA GLN A 32 2.69 2.07 -19.13
C GLN A 32 3.73 3.17 -19.33
N LEU A 33 3.90 3.68 -20.55
CA LEU A 33 4.79 4.81 -20.83
C LEU A 33 4.38 6.07 -20.05
N VAL A 34 3.09 6.40 -20.04
CA VAL A 34 2.55 7.52 -19.25
C VAL A 34 2.81 7.32 -17.76
N THR A 35 2.67 6.09 -17.26
CA THR A 35 2.93 5.77 -15.85
C THR A 35 4.41 5.93 -15.50
N CYS A 36 5.32 5.43 -16.33
CA CYS A 36 6.75 5.61 -16.14
C CYS A 36 7.14 7.09 -16.15
N LEU A 37 6.61 7.86 -17.11
CA LEU A 37 6.84 9.30 -17.18
C LEU A 37 6.28 10.01 -15.94
N TRP A 38 5.07 9.65 -15.51
CA TRP A 38 4.45 10.21 -14.31
C TRP A 38 5.32 10.00 -13.06
N PHE A 39 5.79 8.78 -12.82
CA PHE A 39 6.65 8.51 -11.67
C PHE A 39 8.05 9.11 -11.80
N ALA A 40 8.61 9.22 -13.00
CA ALA A 40 9.87 9.93 -13.23
C ALA A 40 9.74 11.41 -12.87
N LEU A 41 8.66 12.06 -13.29
CA LEU A 41 8.35 13.45 -12.94
C LEU A 41 8.10 13.61 -11.44
N LEU A 42 7.37 12.67 -10.82
CA LEU A 42 7.08 12.69 -9.39
C LEU A 42 8.36 12.56 -8.54
N PHE A 43 9.25 11.63 -8.93
CA PHE A 43 10.55 11.46 -8.30
C PHE A 43 11.41 12.71 -8.42
N PHE A 44 11.48 13.29 -9.63
CA PHE A 44 12.22 14.53 -9.86
C PHE A 44 11.66 15.69 -9.05
N TYR A 45 10.33 15.82 -8.99
CA TYR A 45 9.65 16.85 -8.20
C TYR A 45 9.99 16.74 -6.71
N PHE A 46 9.75 15.59 -6.08
CA PHE A 46 10.01 15.44 -4.64
C PHE A 46 11.50 15.50 -4.30
N GLY A 47 12.38 15.12 -5.22
CA GLY A 47 13.83 15.26 -5.04
C GLY A 47 14.34 16.70 -5.06
N ASN A 48 13.59 17.64 -5.66
CA ASN A 48 14.03 19.03 -5.87
C ASN A 48 13.08 20.07 -5.26
N VAL A 49 11.93 19.67 -4.71
CA VAL A 49 10.98 20.60 -4.11
C VAL A 49 11.60 21.27 -2.88
N HIS A 50 11.40 22.59 -2.78
CA HIS A 50 11.78 23.32 -1.57
C HIS A 50 10.80 22.97 -0.45
N ILE A 51 11.29 22.30 0.59
CA ILE A 51 10.47 21.87 1.72
C ILE A 51 10.22 23.07 2.63
N PHE A 52 8.96 23.32 2.96
CA PHE A 52 8.59 24.34 3.93
C PHE A 52 9.03 23.93 5.35
N TYR A 53 9.76 24.83 6.01
CA TYR A 53 10.44 24.59 7.28
C TYR A 53 9.57 24.82 8.52
N SER A 54 8.25 24.88 8.39
CA SER A 54 7.37 25.42 9.43
C SER A 54 7.51 24.68 10.78
N ASP A 55 7.56 23.34 10.76
CA ASP A 55 7.45 22.54 12.00
C ASP A 55 8.57 21.49 12.15
N ILE A 56 9.36 21.25 11.09
CA ILE A 56 10.38 20.17 11.09
C ILE A 56 11.44 20.36 12.15
N TRP A 57 11.88 21.59 12.38
CA TRP A 57 12.91 21.88 13.36
C TRP A 57 12.43 21.64 14.78
N GLY A 58 11.13 21.83 15.03
CA GLY A 58 10.50 21.38 16.27
C GLY A 58 10.63 19.86 16.44
N HIS A 59 10.24 19.08 15.42
CA HIS A 59 10.35 17.62 15.48
C HIS A 59 11.79 17.12 15.64
N VAL A 60 12.77 17.73 14.99
CA VAL A 60 14.20 17.41 15.18
C VAL A 60 14.64 17.73 16.60
N SER A 61 14.31 18.92 17.12
CA SER A 61 14.68 19.34 18.47
C SER A 61 14.08 18.44 19.55
N TYR A 62 12.80 18.06 19.40
CA TYR A 62 12.16 17.08 20.27
C TYR A 62 12.86 15.71 20.21
N GLY A 63 13.23 15.25 19.02
CA GLY A 63 13.97 14.01 18.84
C GLY A 63 15.37 14.03 19.49
N GLU A 64 16.11 15.12 19.34
CA GLU A 64 17.40 15.33 20.00
C GLU A 64 17.25 15.33 21.52
N TRP A 65 16.21 15.99 22.04
CA TRP A 65 15.90 16.00 23.47
C TRP A 65 15.60 14.58 23.99
N ILE A 66 14.76 13.81 23.30
CA ILE A 66 14.42 12.42 23.66
C ILE A 66 15.67 11.54 23.68
N VAL A 67 16.53 11.68 22.66
CA VAL A 67 17.79 10.93 22.58
C VAL A 67 18.74 11.32 23.71
N ALA A 68 18.85 12.60 24.04
CA ALA A 68 19.73 13.07 25.11
C ALA A 68 19.25 12.62 26.51
N HIS A 69 17.94 12.63 26.76
CA HIS A 69 17.36 12.34 28.08
C HIS A 69 16.90 10.89 28.26
N GLN A 70 16.93 10.08 27.19
CA GLN A 70 16.48 8.68 27.18
C GLN A 70 15.06 8.51 27.78
N SER A 71 14.21 9.51 27.59
CA SER A 71 12.86 9.56 28.15
C SER A 71 11.96 10.39 27.25
N LEU A 72 10.65 10.16 27.37
CA LEU A 72 9.65 11.00 26.68
C LEU A 72 9.34 12.24 27.53
N PRO A 73 9.21 13.42 26.90
CA PRO A 73 8.92 14.66 27.61
C PRO A 73 7.53 14.58 28.26
N VAL A 74 7.48 14.79 29.58
CA VAL A 74 6.20 14.86 30.33
C VAL A 74 5.54 16.24 30.14
N TYR A 75 6.36 17.28 30.00
CA TYR A 75 5.98 18.68 29.75
C TYR A 75 6.74 19.17 28.51
N ASP A 76 6.27 20.23 27.86
CA ASP A 76 7.00 20.83 26.73
C ASP A 76 8.37 21.37 27.20
N PRO A 77 9.50 20.82 26.69
CA PRO A 77 10.82 21.23 27.14
C PRO A 77 11.28 22.58 26.56
N PHE A 78 10.61 23.09 25.53
CA PHE A 78 10.98 24.31 24.81
C PHE A 78 10.02 25.49 25.07
N LEU A 79 8.85 25.22 25.66
CA LEU A 79 7.85 26.23 25.96
C LEU A 79 7.61 26.36 27.47
N SER A 80 8.33 27.29 28.12
CA SER A 80 8.20 27.55 29.56
C SER A 80 6.79 27.98 29.99
N LEU A 81 6.04 28.67 29.11
CA LEU A 81 4.66 29.05 29.39
C LEU A 81 3.68 27.86 29.52
N ALA A 82 4.09 26.67 29.04
CA ALA A 82 3.29 25.44 29.14
C ALA A 82 3.69 24.58 30.36
N GLU A 83 4.49 25.11 31.28
CA GLU A 83 4.89 24.39 32.49
C GLU A 83 3.66 23.91 33.30
N GLY A 84 3.68 22.65 33.71
CA GLY A 84 2.56 22.00 34.39
C GLY A 84 1.48 21.42 33.46
N VAL A 85 1.49 21.73 32.17
CA VAL A 85 0.58 21.12 31.18
C VAL A 85 1.23 19.86 30.59
N LYS A 86 0.63 18.70 30.86
CA LYS A 86 1.14 17.43 30.34
C LYS A 86 1.09 17.41 28.81
N SER A 87 2.23 17.08 28.19
CA SER A 87 2.33 16.86 26.75
C SER A 87 2.29 15.36 26.45
N ILE A 88 1.59 14.97 25.38
CA ILE A 88 1.59 13.60 24.88
C ILE A 88 2.23 13.61 23.50
N ASP A 89 3.41 13.02 23.40
CA ASP A 89 4.12 12.93 22.12
C ASP A 89 3.75 11.66 21.36
N ALA A 90 2.67 11.74 20.58
CA ALA A 90 2.21 10.65 19.72
C ALA A 90 3.13 10.37 18.51
N ALA A 91 4.17 11.17 18.29
CA ALA A 91 5.05 11.10 17.14
C ALA A 91 6.53 10.87 17.52
N TRP A 92 6.80 10.50 18.77
CA TRP A 92 8.16 10.41 19.33
C TRP A 92 9.13 9.60 18.46
N LEU A 93 8.69 8.48 17.86
CA LEU A 93 9.57 7.63 17.05
C LEU A 93 9.96 8.34 15.75
N SER A 94 9.04 9.06 15.14
CA SER A 94 9.34 9.85 13.94
C SER A 94 10.31 11.00 14.25
N GLN A 95 10.18 11.63 15.42
CA GLN A 95 11.06 12.70 15.87
C GLN A 95 12.47 12.19 16.14
N VAL A 96 12.61 11.08 16.88
CA VAL A 96 13.89 10.40 17.09
C VAL A 96 14.54 10.03 15.76
N PHE A 97 13.74 9.50 14.82
CA PHE A 97 14.21 9.16 13.49
C PHE A 97 14.69 10.40 12.71
N PHE A 98 13.93 11.51 12.73
CA PHE A 98 14.36 12.76 12.12
C PHE A 98 15.66 13.29 12.73
N ALA A 99 15.77 13.30 14.07
CA ALA A 99 16.99 13.71 14.76
C ALA A 99 18.19 12.87 14.34
N LYS A 100 18.04 11.53 14.26
CA LYS A 100 19.13 10.64 13.84
C LYS A 100 19.53 10.82 12.37
N VAL A 101 18.57 11.04 11.48
CA VAL A 101 18.85 11.34 10.08
C VAL A 101 19.56 12.69 9.95
N TYR A 102 19.14 13.69 10.72
CA TYR A 102 19.76 15.01 10.75
C TYR A 102 21.19 14.96 11.29
N GLU A 103 21.42 14.24 12.40
CA GLU A 103 22.74 14.02 12.99
C GLU A 103 23.72 13.39 11.97
N ALA A 104 23.26 12.40 11.21
CA ALA A 104 24.11 11.65 10.27
C ALA A 104 24.30 12.35 8.91
N PHE A 105 23.27 13.00 8.37
CA PHE A 105 23.24 13.46 6.97
C PHE A 105 22.81 14.93 6.80
N GLY A 106 22.56 15.64 7.90
CA GLY A 106 22.10 17.02 7.91
C GLY A 106 20.77 17.23 7.19
N VAL A 107 20.56 18.46 6.72
CA VAL A 107 19.32 18.87 6.01
C VAL A 107 19.07 18.04 4.76
N ARG A 108 20.13 17.65 4.03
CA ARG A 108 20.00 16.83 2.83
C ARG A 108 19.41 15.46 3.14
N GLY A 109 19.81 14.86 4.27
CA GLY A 109 19.21 13.61 4.75
C GLY A 109 17.71 13.72 4.96
N LEU A 110 17.26 14.79 5.62
CA LEU A 110 15.85 15.07 5.84
C LEU A 110 15.07 15.24 4.52
N SER A 111 15.64 15.95 3.54
CA SER A 111 15.03 16.08 2.21
C SER A 111 14.94 14.73 1.48
N HIS A 112 15.97 13.90 1.55
CA HIS A 112 15.97 12.59 0.89
C HIS A 112 14.99 11.62 1.53
N ILE A 113 14.91 11.57 2.86
CA ILE A 113 13.97 10.67 3.54
C ILE A 113 12.52 11.08 3.31
N PHE A 114 12.27 12.40 3.24
CA PHE A 114 10.98 12.94 2.83
C PHE A 114 10.63 12.51 1.40
N ALA A 115 11.52 12.77 0.44
CA ALA A 115 11.28 12.44 -0.96
C ALA A 115 11.04 10.95 -1.16
N LEU A 116 11.86 10.10 -0.53
CA LEU A 116 11.73 8.64 -0.60
C LEU A 116 10.40 8.19 0.01
N THR A 117 10.07 8.65 1.21
CA THR A 117 8.84 8.26 1.92
C THR A 117 7.60 8.65 1.11
N VAL A 118 7.52 9.89 0.66
CA VAL A 118 6.37 10.40 -0.10
C VAL A 118 6.27 9.71 -1.46
N PHE A 119 7.39 9.51 -2.16
CA PHE A 119 7.41 8.78 -3.43
C PHE A 119 6.91 7.35 -3.27
N THR A 120 7.45 6.61 -2.29
CA THR A 120 7.03 5.24 -1.99
C THR A 120 5.54 5.18 -1.64
N THR A 121 5.03 6.12 -0.84
CA THR A 121 3.60 6.22 -0.53
C THR A 121 2.74 6.34 -1.80
N HIS A 122 3.14 7.17 -2.77
CA HIS A 122 2.39 7.33 -4.02
C HIS A 122 2.46 6.10 -4.93
N VAL A 123 3.60 5.41 -4.96
CA VAL A 123 3.73 4.12 -5.66
C VAL A 123 2.81 3.07 -5.04
N LEU A 124 2.72 3.03 -3.70
CA LEU A 124 1.83 2.09 -3.00
C LEU A 124 0.35 2.41 -3.24
N PHE A 125 -0.04 3.69 -3.24
CA PHE A 125 -1.42 4.06 -3.62
C PHE A 125 -1.74 3.65 -5.05
N TRP A 126 -0.83 3.91 -6.00
CA TRP A 126 -0.98 3.44 -7.38
C TRP A 126 -1.13 1.92 -7.46
N LEU A 127 -0.31 1.18 -6.71
CA LEU A 127 -0.39 -0.28 -6.64
C LEU A 127 -1.74 -0.74 -6.08
N ALA A 128 -2.25 -0.11 -5.02
CA ALA A 128 -3.57 -0.41 -4.47
C ALA A 128 -4.67 -0.16 -5.51
N PHE A 129 -4.64 0.96 -6.24
CA PHE A 129 -5.59 1.23 -7.32
C PHE A 129 -5.48 0.22 -8.46
N TYR A 130 -4.25 -0.20 -8.81
CA TYR A 130 -4.03 -1.20 -9.85
C TYR A 130 -4.55 -2.58 -9.44
N LEU A 131 -4.34 -2.97 -8.18
CA LEU A 131 -4.86 -4.22 -7.63
C LEU A 131 -6.39 -4.26 -7.63
N LYS A 132 -7.05 -3.11 -7.40
CA LYS A 132 -8.52 -3.01 -7.44
C LYS A 132 -9.10 -2.94 -8.84
N THR A 133 -8.47 -2.21 -9.76
CA THR A 133 -9.05 -1.90 -11.07
C THR A 133 -8.54 -2.77 -12.22
N GLY A 134 -7.34 -3.37 -12.06
CA GLY A 134 -6.62 -4.06 -13.14
C GLY A 134 -6.17 -3.15 -14.29
N ARG A 135 -6.42 -1.83 -14.20
CA ARG A 135 -6.23 -0.88 -15.30
C ARG A 135 -5.15 0.14 -14.94
N VAL A 136 -4.03 0.06 -15.67
CA VAL A 136 -2.87 0.96 -15.49
C VAL A 136 -3.27 2.44 -15.63
N GLY A 137 -4.03 2.80 -16.68
CA GLY A 137 -4.42 4.18 -16.93
C GLY A 137 -5.27 4.80 -15.82
N ILE A 138 -6.24 4.05 -15.27
CA ILE A 138 -7.08 4.53 -14.15
C ILE A 138 -6.24 4.71 -12.89
N SER A 139 -5.32 3.78 -12.63
CA SER A 139 -4.43 3.83 -11.46
C SER A 139 -3.49 5.03 -11.51
N THR A 140 -2.98 5.36 -12.70
CA THR A 140 -2.13 6.53 -12.93
C THR A 140 -2.90 7.83 -12.81
N LEU A 141 -4.13 7.89 -13.36
CA LEU A 141 -5.01 9.04 -13.17
C LEU A 141 -5.35 9.25 -11.68
N ALA A 142 -5.67 8.19 -10.94
CA ALA A 142 -5.95 8.27 -9.52
C ALA A 142 -4.74 8.75 -8.71
N SER A 143 -3.54 8.25 -9.02
CA SER A 143 -2.27 8.73 -8.43
C SER A 143 -2.03 10.22 -8.71
N PHE A 144 -2.28 10.67 -9.94
CA PHE A 144 -2.21 12.08 -10.32
C PHE A 144 -3.20 12.93 -9.52
N LEU A 145 -4.47 12.53 -9.46
CA LEU A 145 -5.50 13.25 -8.71
C LEU A 145 -5.16 13.34 -7.22
N LEU A 146 -4.57 12.29 -6.64
CA LEU A 146 -4.12 12.30 -5.25
C LEU A 146 -3.08 13.39 -4.98
N VAL A 147 -2.09 13.55 -5.88
CA VAL A 147 -1.08 14.61 -5.81
C VAL A 147 -1.74 15.99 -5.91
N VAL A 148 -2.69 16.17 -6.83
CA VAL A 148 -3.41 17.44 -7.01
C VAL A 148 -4.22 17.80 -5.75
N ILE A 149 -4.97 16.85 -5.19
CA ILE A 149 -5.76 17.03 -3.97
C ILE A 149 -4.86 17.35 -2.76
N SER A 150 -3.70 16.70 -2.69
CA SER A 150 -2.75 16.85 -1.57
C SER A 150 -1.78 18.02 -1.75
N SER A 151 -1.89 18.77 -2.85
CA SER A 151 -0.91 19.80 -3.26
C SER A 151 -0.64 20.87 -2.21
N SER A 152 -1.63 21.22 -1.39
CA SER A 152 -1.51 22.22 -0.32
C SER A 152 -0.57 21.81 0.82
N ARG A 153 -0.31 20.50 0.99
CA ARG A 153 0.52 19.95 2.07
C ARG A 153 1.74 19.18 1.57
N ILE A 154 1.90 19.06 0.25
CA ILE A 154 2.81 18.09 -0.36
C ILE A 154 4.29 18.42 -0.20
N ALA A 155 4.63 19.66 0.19
CA ALA A 155 6.00 20.13 0.38
C ALA A 155 6.32 20.43 1.86
N ILE A 156 5.60 19.81 2.79
CA ILE A 156 5.80 20.02 4.23
C ILE A 156 6.23 18.69 4.87
N ILE A 157 7.41 18.66 5.47
CA ILE A 157 7.91 17.48 6.18
C ILE A 157 7.37 17.49 7.62
N ARG A 158 6.55 16.48 7.93
CA ARG A 158 5.90 16.25 9.23
C ARG A 158 5.83 14.74 9.49
N PRO A 159 5.68 14.30 10.75
CA PRO A 159 5.40 12.91 11.09
C PRO A 159 4.23 12.27 10.31
N GLU A 160 3.29 13.07 9.83
CA GLU A 160 2.17 12.66 8.97
C GLU A 160 2.61 11.85 7.73
N ILE A 161 3.80 12.09 7.17
CA ILE A 161 4.30 11.34 6.00
C ILE A 161 4.47 9.84 6.29
N PHE A 162 4.83 9.49 7.52
CA PHE A 162 4.93 8.09 7.93
C PHE A 162 3.55 7.48 8.17
N GLY A 163 2.62 8.27 8.69
CA GLY A 163 1.23 7.83 8.85
C GLY A 163 0.56 7.55 7.51
N THR A 164 0.74 8.41 6.52
CA THR A 164 0.22 8.20 5.15
C THR A 164 0.89 7.01 4.45
N LEU A 165 2.19 6.77 4.67
CA LEU A 165 2.86 5.55 4.22
C LEU A 165 2.19 4.30 4.80
N CYS A 166 1.88 4.30 6.11
CA CYS A 166 1.21 3.19 6.77
C CYS A 166 -0.20 2.95 6.21
N VAL A 167 -0.98 4.01 5.94
CA VAL A 167 -2.26 3.90 5.24
C VAL A 167 -2.09 3.20 3.89
N ALA A 168 -1.13 3.64 3.07
CA ALA A 168 -0.91 3.07 1.75
C ALA A 168 -0.54 1.57 1.82
N MET A 169 0.33 1.18 2.77
CA MET A 169 0.66 -0.23 3.01
C MET A 169 -0.57 -1.06 3.38
N VAL A 170 -1.41 -0.58 4.31
CA VAL A 170 -2.65 -1.27 4.70
C VAL A 170 -3.59 -1.44 3.50
N LEU A 171 -3.77 -0.39 2.69
CA LEU A 171 -4.62 -0.46 1.50
C LEU A 171 -4.11 -1.46 0.45
N VAL A 172 -2.79 -1.58 0.27
CA VAL A 172 -2.20 -2.59 -0.62
C VAL A 172 -2.50 -4.00 -0.12
N ILE A 173 -2.33 -4.27 1.18
CA ILE A 173 -2.63 -5.58 1.78
C ILE A 173 -4.13 -5.92 1.60
N MET A 174 -5.02 -4.96 1.85
CA MET A 174 -6.47 -5.13 1.67
C MET A 174 -6.83 -5.37 0.19
N ALA A 175 -6.29 -4.57 -0.72
CA ALA A 175 -6.52 -4.72 -2.15
C ALA A 175 -6.03 -6.07 -2.67
N TRP A 176 -4.89 -6.55 -2.16
CA TRP A 176 -4.35 -7.85 -2.50
C TRP A 176 -5.22 -9.00 -1.96
N SER A 177 -5.67 -8.93 -0.70
CA SER A 177 -6.58 -9.93 -0.13
C SER A 177 -7.86 -10.08 -0.95
N GLU A 178 -8.49 -8.97 -1.33
CA GLU A 178 -9.72 -9.03 -2.12
C GLU A 178 -9.49 -9.53 -3.56
N LYS A 179 -8.39 -9.11 -4.19
CA LYS A 179 -8.03 -9.60 -5.53
C LYS A 179 -7.80 -11.12 -5.51
N TYR A 180 -7.17 -11.63 -4.46
CA TYR A 180 -6.99 -13.07 -4.26
C TYR A 180 -8.34 -13.78 -4.15
N ASP A 181 -9.28 -13.27 -3.35
CA ASP A 181 -10.61 -13.90 -3.20
C ASP A 181 -11.43 -13.87 -4.49
N VAL A 182 -11.29 -12.83 -5.32
CA VAL A 182 -11.92 -12.80 -6.65
C VAL A 182 -11.30 -13.84 -7.56
N TRP A 183 -9.97 -13.92 -7.61
CA TRP A 183 -9.26 -14.91 -8.43
C TRP A 183 -9.61 -16.34 -8.01
N ASP A 184 -9.61 -16.61 -6.71
CA ASP A 184 -9.93 -17.92 -6.15
C ASP A 184 -11.35 -18.37 -6.53
N ARG A 185 -12.34 -17.46 -6.44
CA ARG A 185 -13.72 -17.75 -6.86
C ARG A 185 -13.84 -18.05 -8.36
N LEU A 186 -13.11 -17.34 -9.22
CA LEU A 186 -13.17 -17.53 -10.67
C LEU A 186 -12.55 -18.86 -11.10
N VAL A 187 -11.43 -19.25 -10.49
CA VAL A 187 -10.78 -20.53 -10.79
C VAL A 187 -11.65 -21.71 -10.36
N HIS A 188 -12.27 -21.63 -9.18
CA HIS A 188 -13.07 -22.72 -8.64
C HIS A 188 -14.54 -22.71 -9.08
N SER A 189 -15.00 -21.71 -9.82
CA SER A 189 -16.32 -21.77 -10.48
C SER A 189 -16.34 -22.66 -11.72
N ASP A 190 -15.19 -22.85 -12.39
CA ASP A 190 -15.06 -23.71 -13.58
C ASP A 190 -14.77 -25.18 -13.22
N GLU A 191 -14.13 -25.43 -12.08
CA GLU A 191 -13.89 -26.78 -11.60
C GLU A 191 -15.05 -27.27 -10.71
N ASN A 192 -15.80 -28.26 -11.19
CA ASN A 192 -16.85 -28.98 -10.44
C ASN A 192 -16.29 -29.80 -9.24
N THR A 193 -15.07 -29.49 -8.80
CA THR A 193 -14.30 -30.21 -7.78
C THR A 193 -14.62 -29.64 -6.41
N ARG A 194 -15.69 -30.17 -5.82
CA ARG A 194 -16.25 -29.81 -4.50
C ARG A 194 -15.32 -30.05 -3.29
N ASN A 195 -14.01 -30.26 -3.45
CA ASN A 195 -13.16 -30.74 -2.35
C ASN A 195 -11.66 -30.39 -2.44
N SER A 196 -11.32 -29.16 -2.80
CA SER A 196 -9.96 -28.64 -2.70
C SER A 196 -9.94 -27.40 -1.81
N GLY A 197 -9.96 -27.58 -0.49
CA GLY A 197 -9.71 -26.48 0.47
C GLY A 197 -8.25 -26.01 0.38
N LYS A 198 -7.87 -25.36 -0.71
CA LYS A 198 -6.56 -24.74 -0.84
C LYS A 198 -6.56 -23.47 0.01
N LYS A 199 -5.75 -23.52 1.07
CA LYS A 199 -5.53 -22.41 2.00
C LYS A 199 -4.97 -21.21 1.26
N ALA A 200 -5.31 -20.01 1.72
CA ALA A 200 -4.74 -18.77 1.21
C ALA A 200 -3.20 -18.85 1.21
N PRO A 201 -2.53 -18.17 0.26
CA PRO A 201 -1.10 -18.25 0.13
C PRO A 201 -0.44 -17.71 1.41
N TRP A 202 0.54 -18.44 1.92
CA TRP A 202 1.23 -18.09 3.16
C TRP A 202 1.75 -16.65 3.23
N PRO A 203 2.21 -15.98 2.14
CA PRO A 203 2.66 -14.59 2.23
C PRO A 203 1.50 -13.62 2.45
N LEU A 204 0.30 -13.93 1.97
CA LEU A 204 -0.91 -13.13 2.24
C LEU A 204 -1.30 -13.26 3.72
N LEU A 205 -1.27 -14.48 4.25
CA LEU A 205 -1.56 -14.72 5.66
C LEU A 205 -0.52 -14.04 6.56
N LEU A 206 0.77 -14.10 6.21
CA LEU A 206 1.79 -13.34 6.95
C LEU A 206 1.58 -11.84 6.87
N ALA A 207 1.26 -11.29 5.69
CA ALA A 207 0.99 -9.86 5.55
C ALA A 207 -0.21 -9.42 6.39
N LEU A 208 -1.27 -10.24 6.44
CA LEU A 208 -2.47 -9.97 7.23
C LEU A 208 -2.22 -10.11 8.74
N TYR A 209 -1.64 -11.23 9.19
CA TYR A 209 -1.56 -11.55 10.61
C TYR A 209 -0.33 -11.00 11.31
N LEU A 210 0.79 -10.85 10.60
CA LEU A 210 2.02 -10.28 11.15
C LEU A 210 2.27 -8.87 10.60
N GLY A 211 2.07 -8.67 9.31
CA GLY A 211 2.30 -7.38 8.66
C GLY A 211 1.42 -6.27 9.22
N ILE A 212 0.09 -6.47 9.29
CA ILE A 212 -0.82 -5.44 9.81
C ILE A 212 -0.48 -5.07 11.26
N PRO A 213 -0.37 -6.00 12.24
CA PRO A 213 -0.01 -5.63 13.60
C PRO A 213 1.34 -4.92 13.72
N LEU A 214 2.35 -5.33 12.95
CA LEU A 214 3.65 -4.65 12.92
C LEU A 214 3.55 -3.23 12.35
N ILE A 215 2.75 -3.04 11.29
CA ILE A 215 2.46 -1.71 10.74
C ILE A 215 1.79 -0.85 11.81
N PHE A 216 0.77 -1.34 12.51
CA PHE A 216 0.09 -0.57 13.55
C PHE A 216 0.99 -0.29 14.77
N LEU A 217 1.85 -1.23 15.14
CA LEU A 217 2.83 -1.04 16.20
C LEU A 217 3.81 0.09 15.84
N ALA A 218 4.35 0.08 14.62
CA ALA A 218 5.20 1.16 14.14
C ALA A 218 4.41 2.47 14.04
N TRP A 219 3.22 2.43 13.44
CA TRP A 219 2.40 3.61 13.17
C TRP A 219 1.97 4.32 14.45
N ALA A 220 1.53 3.60 15.48
CA ALA A 220 1.14 4.19 16.76
C ALA A 220 2.26 4.99 17.45
N ASN A 221 3.52 4.70 17.10
CA ASN A 221 4.69 5.43 17.60
C ASN A 221 5.21 6.48 16.61
N LEU A 222 4.97 6.30 15.31
CA LEU A 222 5.35 7.24 14.26
C LEU A 222 4.40 8.43 14.17
N HIS A 223 3.09 8.21 14.33
CA HIS A 223 2.08 9.26 14.21
C HIS A 223 0.72 8.86 14.82
N GLY A 224 0.04 9.82 15.45
CA GLY A 224 -1.29 9.63 16.05
C GLY A 224 -2.41 9.27 15.07
N SER A 225 -2.18 9.33 13.75
CA SER A 225 -3.20 8.95 12.75
C SER A 225 -3.44 7.44 12.63
N PHE A 226 -2.81 6.59 13.44
CA PHE A 226 -3.09 5.14 13.44
C PHE A 226 -4.59 4.83 13.65
N VAL A 227 -5.33 5.71 14.33
CA VAL A 227 -6.79 5.63 14.50
C VAL A 227 -7.50 5.62 13.14
N VAL A 228 -6.98 6.34 12.14
CA VAL A 228 -7.50 6.31 10.76
C VAL A 228 -7.36 4.92 10.15
N GLY A 229 -6.25 4.23 10.39
CA GLY A 229 -6.07 2.85 9.98
C GLY A 229 -7.12 1.92 10.59
N LEU A 230 -7.37 2.04 11.90
CA LEU A 230 -8.40 1.25 12.59
C LEU A 230 -9.80 1.54 12.00
N ALA A 231 -10.09 2.80 11.71
CA ALA A 231 -11.34 3.19 11.08
C ALA A 231 -11.48 2.58 9.67
N ILE A 232 -10.43 2.58 8.85
CA ILE A 232 -10.43 1.96 7.52
C ILE A 232 -10.72 0.45 7.62
N LEU A 233 -10.02 -0.26 8.50
CA LEU A 233 -10.21 -1.69 8.70
C LEU A 233 -11.63 -2.00 9.20
N GLY A 234 -12.11 -1.23 10.19
CA GLY A 234 -13.45 -1.39 10.76
C GLY A 234 -14.56 -1.12 9.74
N LEU A 235 -14.42 -0.05 8.94
CA LEU A 235 -15.39 0.30 7.90
C LEU A 235 -15.41 -0.75 6.78
N GLN A 236 -14.26 -1.27 6.36
CA GLN A 236 -14.21 -2.32 5.36
C GLN A 236 -14.87 -3.61 5.87
N PHE A 237 -14.55 -3.99 7.11
CA PHE A 237 -15.13 -5.16 7.74
C PHE A 237 -16.66 -5.04 7.86
N LEU A 238 -17.13 -3.91 8.39
CA LEU A 238 -18.55 -3.63 8.52
C LEU A 238 -19.25 -3.58 7.15
N GLY A 239 -18.61 -2.96 6.16
CA GLY A 239 -19.11 -2.91 4.78
C GLY A 239 -19.33 -4.30 4.19
N ARG A 240 -18.38 -5.22 4.39
CA ARG A 240 -18.50 -6.60 3.93
C ARG A 240 -19.61 -7.37 4.66
N VAL A 241 -19.67 -7.24 5.98
CA VAL A 241 -20.70 -7.86 6.81
C VAL A 241 -22.10 -7.41 6.38
N LEU A 242 -22.29 -6.10 6.17
CA LEU A 242 -23.54 -5.53 5.70
C LEU A 242 -23.88 -5.97 4.27
N GLU A 243 -22.90 -6.02 3.36
CA GLU A 243 -23.12 -6.48 1.98
C GLU A 243 -23.61 -7.93 1.94
N VAL A 244 -22.93 -8.84 2.65
CA VAL A 244 -23.29 -10.26 2.69
C VAL A 244 -24.61 -10.45 3.43
N GLY A 245 -24.81 -9.77 4.56
CA GLY A 245 -26.05 -9.83 5.33
C GLY A 245 -27.26 -9.33 4.53
N TRP A 246 -27.09 -8.24 3.77
CA TRP A 246 -28.16 -7.71 2.91
C TRP A 246 -28.52 -8.65 1.77
N ARG A 247 -27.54 -9.27 1.11
CA ARG A 247 -27.77 -10.18 -0.02
C ARG A 247 -28.34 -11.53 0.40
N THR A 248 -27.87 -12.10 1.50
CA THR A 248 -28.22 -13.46 1.94
C THR A 248 -29.36 -13.50 2.97
N ARG A 249 -29.62 -12.37 3.67
CA ARG A 249 -30.54 -12.26 4.81
C ARG A 249 -30.26 -13.29 5.91
N SER A 250 -29.03 -13.79 6.02
CA SER A 250 -28.62 -14.84 6.97
C SER A 250 -27.30 -14.48 7.65
N LEU A 251 -27.30 -14.48 8.98
CA LEU A 251 -26.08 -14.29 9.77
C LEU A 251 -25.10 -15.48 9.67
N VAL A 252 -25.62 -16.67 9.39
CA VAL A 252 -24.79 -17.87 9.21
C VAL A 252 -23.93 -17.74 7.96
N GLU A 253 -24.48 -17.17 6.89
CA GLU A 253 -23.74 -16.94 5.65
C GLU A 253 -22.69 -15.83 5.81
N VAL A 254 -22.96 -14.81 6.62
CA VAL A 254 -21.96 -13.79 7.00
C VAL A 254 -20.77 -14.43 7.72
N CYS A 255 -21.02 -15.29 8.70
CA CYS A 255 -19.95 -15.99 9.43
C CYS A 255 -19.23 -17.04 8.58
N ARG A 256 -19.82 -17.48 7.46
CA ARG A 256 -19.21 -18.41 6.51
C ARG A 256 -18.45 -17.72 5.38
N ASP A 257 -18.63 -16.41 5.19
CA ASP A 257 -17.93 -15.65 4.16
C ASP A 257 -16.40 -15.77 4.37
N PRO A 258 -15.64 -16.27 3.38
CA PRO A 258 -14.21 -16.51 3.54
C PRO A 258 -13.42 -15.26 3.90
N TRP A 259 -13.82 -14.11 3.35
CA TRP A 259 -13.20 -12.82 3.68
C TRP A 259 -13.48 -12.46 5.14
N VAL A 260 -14.75 -12.50 5.58
CA VAL A 260 -15.10 -12.24 6.99
C VAL A 260 -14.37 -13.19 7.94
N ARG A 261 -14.31 -14.49 7.63
CA ARG A 261 -13.58 -15.46 8.45
C ARG A 261 -12.09 -15.15 8.54
N ARG A 262 -11.41 -14.86 7.42
CA ARG A 262 -9.97 -14.59 7.41
C ARG A 262 -9.60 -13.37 8.28
N TRP A 263 -10.47 -12.36 8.31
CA TRP A 263 -10.29 -11.14 9.08
C TRP A 263 -10.81 -11.22 10.52
N LEU A 264 -11.70 -12.17 10.84
CA LEU A 264 -12.32 -12.33 12.18
C LEU A 264 -11.70 -13.45 13.02
N VAL A 265 -11.32 -14.57 12.39
CA VAL A 265 -10.76 -15.74 13.07
C VAL A 265 -9.44 -16.09 12.40
N VAL A 266 -8.38 -16.25 13.20
CA VAL A 266 -7.02 -16.66 12.77
C VAL A 266 -6.98 -18.12 12.28
N THR A 267 -8.11 -18.68 11.84
CA THR A 267 -8.22 -20.08 11.40
C THR A 267 -9.00 -20.16 10.08
N GLU A 268 -8.29 -20.45 9.00
CA GLU A 268 -8.88 -21.02 7.78
C GLU A 268 -9.27 -22.49 8.01
#